data_AF-A0A959EV52-F1
#
_entry.id   AF-A0A959EV52-F1
#
_cell.length_a   1.000
_cell.length_b   1.000
_cell.length_c   1.000
_cell.angle_alpha   90.00
_cell.angle_beta   90.00
_cell.angle_gamma   90.00
#
_symmetry.space_group_name_H-M   'P 1'
#
loop_
_entity.id
_entity.type
_entity.pdbx_description
1 polymer ?
#
loop_
_entity_poly.entity_id
_entity_poly.type
_entity_poly.pdbx_seq_one_letter_code
_entity_poly.pdbx_strand_id
1 'polypeptide(L)'
;MWRRFLHSLRQAGEEARLPLLPLLGVCLLFHLWTAYASIGYHHADEHFQILEFANHALKGSPASDLPWEYGERIRPALQPMLAAGFFQALSWLGVDHVIWWNYLLKALTSMISLLTIVLACRLVAPDLSVSGKRALWLSALFLWFMPYLHVRFTSENWSG
;
A
#
# COMPACT_ATOMS: atom_id res chain seq x y z
N MET A 1 2.04 -12.29 19.89
CA MET A 1 1.06 -11.74 18.92
C MET A 1 1.22 -12.38 17.53
N TRP A 2 2.37 -12.28 16.87
CA TRP A 2 2.61 -12.80 15.51
C TRP A 2 2.37 -14.31 15.29
N ARG A 3 2.80 -15.16 16.23
CA ARG A 3 2.56 -16.62 16.12
C ARG A 3 1.08 -17.00 16.05
N ARG A 4 0.23 -16.29 16.81
CA ARG A 4 -1.23 -16.51 16.79
C ARG A 4 -1.83 -16.11 15.44
N PHE A 5 -1.36 -15.00 14.87
CA PHE A 5 -1.77 -14.56 13.55
C PHE A 5 -1.42 -15.58 12.47
N LEU A 6 -0.16 -16.05 12.42
CA LEU A 6 0.25 -17.09 11.48
C LEU A 6 -0.51 -18.40 11.65
N HIS A 7 -0.78 -18.82 12.90
CA HIS A 7 -1.58 -20.01 13.17
C HIS A 7 -3.00 -19.86 12.60
N SER A 8 -3.65 -18.72 12.83
CA SER A 8 -4.98 -18.48 12.29
C SER A 8 -5.03 -18.41 10.75
N LEU A 9 -3.95 -17.97 10.10
CA LEU A 9 -3.86 -18.04 8.63
C LEU A 9 -3.69 -19.48 8.13
N ARG A 10 -2.97 -20.34 8.86
CA ARG A 10 -2.89 -21.76 8.54
C ARG A 10 -4.25 -22.43 8.65
N GLN A 11 -4.96 -22.18 9.75
CA GLN A 11 -6.30 -22.70 9.96
C GLN A 11 -7.28 -22.24 8.86
N ALA A 12 -7.28 -20.96 8.50
CA ALA A 12 -8.08 -20.45 7.39
C ALA A 12 -7.74 -21.15 6.06
N GLY A 13 -6.46 -21.50 5.86
CA GLY A 13 -6.02 -22.24 4.69
C GLY A 13 -6.47 -23.69 4.67
N GLU A 14 -6.46 -24.35 5.81
CA GLU A 14 -7.01 -25.71 5.96
C GLU A 14 -8.51 -25.73 5.63
N GLU A 15 -9.27 -24.77 6.16
CA GLU A 15 -10.71 -24.63 5.88
C GLU A 15 -11.01 -24.35 4.40
N ALA A 16 -10.16 -23.57 3.73
CA ALA A 16 -10.26 -23.26 2.30
C ALA A 16 -9.59 -24.31 1.39
N ARG A 17 -8.92 -25.32 1.97
CA ARG A 17 -8.07 -26.29 1.26
C ARG A 17 -7.03 -25.61 0.37
N LEU A 18 -6.33 -24.61 0.91
CA LEU A 18 -5.31 -23.81 0.24
C LEU A 18 -4.04 -23.68 1.09
N PRO A 19 -2.84 -23.70 0.46
CA PRO A 19 -1.60 -23.37 1.15
C PRO A 19 -1.46 -21.84 1.28
N LEU A 20 -2.25 -21.21 2.16
CA LEU A 20 -2.35 -19.73 2.22
C LEU A 20 -1.02 -19.03 2.51
N LEU A 21 -0.16 -19.56 3.38
CA LEU A 21 1.11 -18.89 3.70
C LEU A 21 2.05 -18.81 2.47
N PRO A 22 2.33 -19.91 1.73
CA PRO A 22 3.03 -19.82 0.46
C PRO A 22 2.38 -18.86 -0.54
N LEU A 23 1.05 -18.90 -0.69
CA LEU A 23 0.33 -18.03 -1.62
C LEU A 23 0.48 -16.54 -1.25
N LEU A 24 0.38 -16.21 0.04
CA LEU A 24 0.65 -14.86 0.55
C LEU A 24 2.10 -14.43 0.29
N GLY A 25 3.06 -15.34 0.44
CA GLY A 25 4.46 -15.09 0.11
C GLY A 25 4.65 -14.73 -1.37
N VAL A 26 4.06 -15.51 -2.28
CA VAL A 26 4.10 -15.24 -3.73
C VAL A 26 3.40 -13.91 -4.05
N CYS A 27 2.23 -13.67 -3.48
CA CYS A 27 1.48 -12.44 -3.65
C CYS A 27 2.29 -11.22 -3.20
N LEU A 28 2.93 -11.28 -2.02
CA LEU A 28 3.79 -10.22 -1.50
C LEU A 28 4.99 -9.95 -2.42
N LEU A 29 5.69 -11.00 -2.87
CA LEU A 29 6.82 -10.84 -3.80
C LEU A 29 6.39 -10.15 -5.09
N PHE A 30 5.20 -10.49 -5.61
CA PHE A 30 4.66 -9.85 -6.79
C PHE A 30 4.35 -8.37 -6.53
N HIS A 31 3.78 -8.01 -5.37
CA HIS A 31 3.54 -6.60 -5.01
C HIS A 31 4.84 -5.81 -4.84
N LEU A 32 5.87 -6.38 -4.22
CA LEU A 32 7.18 -5.74 -4.10
C LEU A 32 7.82 -5.51 -5.47
N TRP A 33 7.73 -6.49 -6.37
CA TRP A 33 8.15 -6.32 -7.75
C TRP A 33 7.35 -5.22 -8.46
N THR A 34 6.02 -5.20 -8.31
CA THR A 34 5.18 -4.15 -8.89
C THR A 34 5.52 -2.78 -8.33
N ALA A 35 5.79 -2.63 -7.03
CA ALA A 35 6.21 -1.37 -6.42
C ALA A 35 7.52 -0.85 -7.03
N TYR A 36 8.45 -1.74 -7.36
CA TYR A 36 9.71 -1.39 -8.03
C TYR A 36 9.51 -1.06 -9.51
N ALA A 37 8.77 -1.89 -10.25
CA ALA A 37 8.58 -1.75 -11.69
C ALA A 37 7.60 -0.61 -12.07
N SER A 38 6.75 -0.19 -11.15
CA SER A 38 5.76 0.87 -11.33
C SER A 38 6.42 2.26 -11.26
N ILE A 39 7.08 2.65 -12.35
CA ILE A 39 7.75 3.96 -12.48
C ILE A 39 6.69 5.05 -12.69
N GLY A 40 6.92 6.23 -12.10
CA GLY A 40 6.01 7.37 -12.20
C GLY A 40 4.77 7.25 -11.30
N TYR A 41 3.79 8.12 -11.58
CA TYR A 41 2.50 8.22 -10.89
C TYR A 41 1.37 7.74 -11.80
N HIS A 42 0.28 7.25 -11.20
CA HIS A 42 -0.93 6.89 -11.97
C HIS A 42 -1.83 8.11 -12.16
N HIS A 43 -2.04 8.87 -11.08
CA HIS A 43 -2.82 10.09 -11.09
C HIS A 43 -1.94 11.29 -10.73
N ALA A 44 -2.26 12.45 -11.31
CA ALA A 44 -1.45 13.66 -11.12
C ALA A 44 -1.47 14.13 -9.66
N ASP A 45 -2.56 13.92 -8.93
CA ASP A 45 -2.70 14.25 -7.52
C ASP A 45 -1.76 13.43 -6.62
N GLU A 46 -1.52 12.14 -6.93
CA GLU A 46 -0.50 11.30 -6.29
C GLU A 46 0.84 12.04 -6.24
N HIS A 47 1.26 12.62 -7.36
CA HIS A 47 2.53 13.30 -7.47
C HIS A 47 2.47 14.74 -6.93
N PHE A 48 1.59 15.57 -7.48
CA PHE A 48 1.63 17.01 -7.27
C PHE A 48 0.94 17.47 -5.98
N GLN A 49 -0.08 16.75 -5.52
CA GLN A 49 -0.88 17.16 -4.35
C GLN A 49 -0.52 16.37 -3.09
N ILE A 50 0.22 15.27 -3.23
CA ILE A 50 0.68 14.47 -2.11
C ILE A 50 2.21 14.51 -2.00
N LEU A 51 2.93 13.97 -2.99
CA LEU A 51 4.39 13.85 -2.90
C LEU A 51 5.11 15.19 -2.96
N GLU A 52 4.69 16.13 -3.82
CA GLU A 52 5.30 17.47 -3.88
C GLU A 52 4.94 18.31 -2.66
N PHE A 53 3.74 18.17 -2.10
CA PHE A 53 3.39 18.82 -0.83
C PHE A 53 4.25 18.28 0.32
N ALA A 54 4.50 16.97 0.34
CA ALA A 54 5.40 16.34 1.29
C ALA A 54 6.85 16.82 1.12
N ASN A 55 7.32 16.92 -0.13
CA ASN A 55 8.64 17.43 -0.47
C ASN A 55 8.80 18.90 -0.06
N HIS A 56 7.80 19.74 -0.33
CA HIS A 56 7.75 21.12 0.14
C HIS A 56 7.86 21.21 1.67
N ALA A 57 7.09 20.40 2.39
CA ALA A 57 7.12 20.37 3.85
C ALA A 57 8.48 19.96 4.43
N LEU A 58 9.27 19.15 3.71
CA LEU A 58 10.58 18.67 4.16
C LEU A 58 11.76 19.52 3.69
N LYS A 59 11.82 19.81 2.39
CA LYS A 59 12.97 20.42 1.73
C LYS A 59 12.75 21.90 1.43
N GLY A 60 11.53 22.42 1.65
CA GLY A 60 11.22 23.83 1.46
C GLY A 60 11.20 24.26 -0.01
N SER A 61 10.75 23.38 -0.92
CA SER A 61 10.52 23.73 -2.33
C SER A 61 9.71 25.03 -2.46
N PRO A 62 9.95 25.93 -3.43
CA PRO A 62 9.16 27.15 -3.55
C PRO A 62 7.65 26.84 -3.66
N ALA A 63 6.82 27.54 -2.89
CA ALA A 63 5.36 27.37 -2.98
C ALA A 63 4.80 27.77 -4.36
N SER A 64 5.54 28.59 -5.11
CA SER A 64 5.23 28.94 -6.51
C SER A 64 5.28 27.76 -7.46
N ASP A 65 6.00 26.70 -7.10
CA ASP A 65 6.18 25.51 -7.92
C ASP A 65 5.11 24.45 -7.63
N LEU A 66 4.27 24.70 -6.62
CA LEU A 66 3.17 23.83 -6.23
C LEU A 66 1.88 24.18 -6.96
N PRO A 67 0.97 23.20 -7.15
CA PRO A 67 -0.38 23.45 -7.62
C PRO A 67 -1.11 24.55 -6.84
N TRP A 68 -2.01 25.25 -7.52
CA TRP A 68 -2.81 26.33 -6.95
C TRP A 68 -3.61 25.89 -5.70
N GLU A 69 -3.98 24.61 -5.60
CA GLU A 69 -4.67 24.05 -4.43
C GLU A 69 -3.86 24.15 -3.13
N TYR A 70 -2.52 24.24 -3.22
CA TYR A 70 -1.66 24.47 -2.06
C TYR A 70 -1.91 25.85 -1.44
N GLY A 71 -1.98 26.89 -2.28
CA GLY A 71 -2.21 28.27 -1.85
C GLY A 71 -3.61 28.44 -1.24
N GLU A 72 -4.61 27.79 -1.83
CA GLU A 72 -6.00 27.82 -1.35
C GLU A 72 -6.25 26.91 -0.13
N ARG A 73 -5.28 26.06 0.25
CA ARG A 73 -5.36 25.15 1.42
C ARG A 73 -6.60 24.25 1.43
N ILE A 74 -7.08 23.85 0.26
CA ILE A 74 -8.31 23.06 0.12
C ILE A 74 -8.10 21.54 0.26
N ARG A 75 -6.85 21.06 0.18
CA ARG A 75 -6.53 19.63 0.25
C ARG A 75 -6.24 19.19 1.70
N PRO A 76 -6.69 17.99 2.11
CA PRO A 76 -6.31 17.41 3.39
C PRO A 76 -4.78 17.24 3.52
N ALA A 77 -4.20 17.73 4.62
CA ALA A 77 -2.76 17.70 4.82
C ALA A 77 -2.23 16.37 5.41
N LEU A 78 -3.09 15.50 5.93
CA LEU A 78 -2.68 14.30 6.67
C LEU A 78 -1.81 13.35 5.81
N GLN A 79 -2.28 13.01 4.61
CA GLN A 79 -1.55 12.08 3.73
C GLN A 79 -0.20 12.64 3.24
N PRO A 80 -0.10 13.91 2.78
CA PRO A 80 1.18 14.55 2.53
C PRO A 80 2.12 14.55 3.74
N MET A 81 1.61 14.83 4.95
CA MET A 81 2.42 14.84 6.17
C MET A 81 2.91 13.44 6.56
N LEU A 82 2.13 12.39 6.34
CA LEU A 82 2.58 11.00 6.51
C LEU A 82 3.72 10.66 5.56
N ALA A 83 3.63 11.06 4.29
CA ALA A 83 4.72 10.89 3.33
C ALA A 83 5.96 11.68 3.74
N ALA A 84 5.80 12.93 4.20
CA ALA A 84 6.91 13.74 4.70
C ALA A 84 7.60 13.08 5.91
N GLY A 85 6.83 12.65 6.91
CA GLY A 85 7.39 11.95 8.07
C GLY A 85 8.12 10.65 7.69
N PHE A 86 7.58 9.90 6.72
CA PHE A 86 8.21 8.69 6.19
C PHE A 86 9.54 8.99 5.50
N PHE A 87 9.59 9.98 4.61
CA PHE A 87 10.82 10.37 3.93
C PHE A 87 11.86 10.95 4.90
N GLN A 88 11.44 11.72 5.90
CA GLN A 88 12.34 12.20 6.95
C GLN A 88 13.00 11.06 7.72
N ALA A 89 12.22 10.01 8.06
CA ALA A 89 12.75 8.83 8.72
C ALA A 89 13.74 8.07 7.81
N LEU A 90 13.45 7.97 6.50
CA LEU A 90 14.38 7.39 5.52
C LEU A 90 15.68 8.19 5.43
N SER A 91 15.62 9.53 5.40
CA SER A 91 16.80 10.40 5.43
C SER A 91 17.67 10.15 6.66
N TRP A 92 17.06 10.00 7.84
CA TRP A 92 17.79 9.68 9.08
C TRP A 92 18.50 8.32 9.03
N LEU A 93 17.97 7.38 8.25
CA LEU A 93 18.59 6.08 7.98
C LEU A 93 19.62 6.13 6.84
N GLY A 94 19.93 7.31 6.31
CA GLY A 94 20.88 7.50 5.20
C GLY A 94 20.32 7.20 3.81
N VAL A 95 19.00 6.98 3.69
CA VAL A 95 18.33 6.78 2.40
C VAL A 95 17.78 8.13 1.94
N ASP A 96 18.53 8.87 1.14
CA ASP A 96 18.13 10.18 0.59
C ASP A 96 18.20 10.18 -0.94
N HIS A 97 17.37 9.35 -1.57
CA HIS A 97 17.27 9.27 -3.02
C HIS A 97 15.82 9.06 -3.43
N VAL A 98 15.31 9.90 -4.35
CA VAL A 98 13.89 9.95 -4.73
C VAL A 98 13.34 8.62 -5.23
N ILE A 99 14.14 7.83 -5.96
CA ILE A 99 13.73 6.51 -6.44
C ILE A 99 13.47 5.56 -5.27
N TRP A 100 14.34 5.56 -4.26
CA TRP A 100 14.21 4.69 -3.09
C TRP A 100 13.06 5.13 -2.19
N TRP A 101 12.86 6.44 -2.02
CA TRP A 101 11.70 6.98 -1.32
C TRP A 101 10.39 6.51 -1.93
N ASN A 102 10.25 6.69 -3.25
CA ASN A 102 9.04 6.27 -3.96
C ASN A 102 8.82 4.76 -3.87
N TYR A 103 9.86 3.96 -4.13
CA TYR A 103 9.78 2.51 -4.02
C TYR A 103 9.36 2.05 -2.62
N LEU A 104 10.03 2.56 -1.57
CA LEU A 104 9.75 2.14 -0.20
C LEU A 104 8.37 2.60 0.27
N LEU A 105 7.90 3.77 -0.16
CA LEU A 105 6.53 4.23 0.12
C LEU A 105 5.49 3.34 -0.56
N LYS A 106 5.71 2.97 -1.82
CA LYS A 106 4.86 2.02 -2.57
C LYS A 106 4.88 0.62 -1.96
N ALA A 107 6.04 0.15 -1.50
CA ALA A 107 6.18 -1.12 -0.80
C ALA A 107 5.39 -1.10 0.53
N LEU A 108 5.53 -0.05 1.33
CA LEU A 108 4.76 0.13 2.56
C LEU A 108 3.25 0.15 2.27
N THR A 109 2.84 0.91 1.27
CA THR A 109 1.43 1.02 0.85
C THR A 109 0.86 -0.35 0.49
N SER A 110 1.57 -1.11 -0.35
CA SER A 110 1.12 -2.44 -0.75
C SER A 110 1.10 -3.44 0.40
N MET A 111 2.02 -3.34 1.36
CA MET A 111 1.98 -4.16 2.58
C MET A 111 0.75 -3.85 3.43
N ILE A 112 0.38 -2.58 3.57
CA ILE A 112 -0.84 -2.16 4.28
C ILE A 112 -2.08 -2.66 3.53
N SER A 113 -2.17 -2.45 2.21
CA SER A 113 -3.30 -2.95 1.40
C SER A 113 -3.45 -4.46 1.49
N LEU A 114 -2.35 -5.23 1.40
CA LEU A 114 -2.38 -6.68 1.56
C LEU A 114 -2.82 -7.11 2.96
N LEU A 115 -2.38 -6.40 4.00
CA LEU A 115 -2.84 -6.65 5.36
C LEU A 115 -4.35 -6.41 5.47
N THR A 116 -4.87 -5.30 4.95
CA THR A 116 -6.30 -4.99 4.93
C THR A 116 -7.08 -6.08 4.20
N ILE A 117 -6.63 -6.53 3.03
CA ILE A 117 -7.25 -7.63 2.29
C ILE A 117 -7.25 -8.93 3.10
N VAL A 118 -6.13 -9.29 3.74
CA VAL A 118 -6.05 -10.48 4.58
C VAL A 118 -7.02 -10.40 5.76
N LEU A 119 -7.14 -9.24 6.41
CA LEU A 119 -8.07 -9.02 7.51
C LEU A 119 -9.52 -9.09 7.03
N ALA A 120 -9.86 -8.48 5.89
CA ALA A 120 -11.19 -8.54 5.29
C ALA A 120 -11.58 -9.97 4.93
N CYS A 121 -10.69 -10.73 4.27
CA CYS A 121 -10.91 -12.13 3.96
C CYS A 121 -11.15 -12.97 5.22
N ARG A 122 -10.43 -12.71 6.31
CA ARG A 122 -10.64 -13.42 7.58
C ARG A 122 -11.96 -13.11 8.24
N LEU A 123 -12.48 -11.89 8.04
CA LEU A 123 -13.77 -11.48 8.56
C LEU A 123 -14.91 -12.16 7.79
N VAL A 124 -14.80 -12.27 6.47
CA VAL A 124 -15.87 -12.76 5.59
C VAL A 124 -15.82 -14.28 5.37
N ALA A 125 -14.62 -14.88 5.32
CA ALA A 125 -14.46 -16.30 5.00
C ALA A 125 -15.25 -17.26 5.90
N PRO A 126 -15.36 -17.08 7.24
CA PRO A 126 -16.03 -18.05 8.11
C PRO A 126 -17.47 -18.39 7.71
N ASP A 127 -18.20 -17.42 7.15
CA ASP A 127 -19.61 -17.55 6.75
C ASP A 127 -19.79 -18.21 5.37
N LEU A 128 -18.70 -18.52 4.68
CA LEU A 128 -18.73 -19.09 3.33
C LEU A 128 -18.56 -20.62 3.33
N SER A 129 -19.09 -21.25 2.28
CA SER A 129 -18.79 -22.65 1.96
C SER A 129 -17.29 -22.82 1.66
N VAL A 130 -16.76 -24.05 1.72
CA VAL A 130 -15.35 -24.33 1.40
C VAL A 130 -14.95 -23.77 0.02
N SER A 131 -15.80 -23.95 -0.99
CA SER A 131 -15.60 -23.39 -2.33
C SER A 131 -15.64 -21.85 -2.33
N GLY A 132 -16.53 -21.25 -1.55
CA GLY A 132 -16.61 -19.80 -1.37
C GLY A 132 -15.37 -19.22 -0.68
N LYS A 133 -14.87 -19.86 0.39
CA LYS A 133 -13.60 -19.50 1.06
C LYS A 133 -12.44 -19.55 0.06
N ARG A 134 -12.35 -20.63 -0.72
CA ARG A 134 -11.31 -20.79 -1.74
C ARG A 134 -11.38 -19.70 -2.80
N ALA A 135 -12.58 -19.44 -3.33
CA ALA A 135 -12.79 -18.39 -4.32
C ALA A 135 -12.39 -17.02 -3.78
N LEU A 136 -12.87 -16.66 -2.59
CA LEU A 136 -12.56 -15.41 -1.90
C LEU A 136 -11.05 -15.20 -1.75
N TRP A 137 -10.33 -16.18 -1.18
CA TRP A 137 -8.88 -16.08 -0.98
C TRP A 137 -8.11 -15.97 -2.30
N LEU A 138 -8.46 -16.76 -3.32
CA LEU A 138 -7.77 -16.71 -4.61
C LEU A 138 -8.04 -15.40 -5.35
N SER A 139 -9.29 -14.92 -5.37
CA SER A 139 -9.61 -13.63 -5.99
C SER A 139 -8.95 -12.48 -5.24
N ALA A 140 -8.98 -12.50 -3.91
CA ALA A 140 -8.39 -11.44 -3.10
C ALA A 140 -6.87 -11.32 -3.28
N LEU A 141 -6.16 -12.44 -3.45
CA LEU A 141 -4.70 -12.46 -3.56
C LEU A 141 -4.17 -12.35 -4.99
N PHE A 142 -4.94 -12.80 -6.00
CA PHE A 142 -4.45 -12.97 -7.36
C PHE A 142 -5.32 -12.31 -8.44
N LEU A 143 -6.20 -11.38 -8.06
CA LEU A 143 -6.84 -10.53 -9.06
C LEU A 143 -5.80 -9.67 -9.77
N TRP A 144 -5.69 -9.82 -11.08
CA TRP A 144 -4.52 -9.46 -11.88
C TRP A 144 -4.10 -7.97 -11.80
N PHE A 145 -5.04 -7.04 -11.63
CA PHE A 145 -4.76 -5.60 -11.57
C PHE A 145 -4.52 -5.08 -10.14
N MET A 146 -4.86 -5.86 -9.11
CA MET A 146 -4.76 -5.41 -7.71
C MET A 146 -3.33 -5.06 -7.29
N PRO A 147 -2.27 -5.79 -7.69
CA PRO A 147 -0.90 -5.41 -7.37
C PRO A 147 -0.52 -4.02 -7.89
N TYR A 148 -1.03 -3.63 -9.05
CA TYR A 148 -0.80 -2.28 -9.61
C TYR A 148 -1.55 -1.21 -8.82
N LEU A 149 -2.78 -1.48 -8.39
CA LEU A 149 -3.55 -0.54 -7.59
C LEU A 149 -2.96 -0.44 -6.18
N HIS A 150 -2.74 -1.53 -5.48
CA HIS A 150 -2.26 -1.57 -4.09
C HIS A 150 -0.92 -0.89 -3.84
N VAL A 151 -0.07 -0.71 -4.85
CA VAL A 151 1.19 0.01 -4.67
C VAL A 151 1.00 1.53 -4.71
N ARG A 152 -0.16 2.04 -5.13
CA ARG A 152 -0.40 3.48 -5.32
C ARG A 152 -0.67 4.19 -4.00
N PHE A 153 0.14 5.20 -3.70
CA PHE A 153 -0.04 6.07 -2.53
C PHE A 153 -1.00 7.22 -2.87
N THR A 154 -2.25 6.87 -3.19
CA THR A 154 -3.32 7.83 -3.51
C THR A 154 -4.33 7.93 -2.37
N SER A 155 -5.16 8.97 -2.36
CA SER A 155 -6.20 9.13 -1.34
C SER A 155 -7.29 8.06 -1.47
N GLU A 156 -7.62 7.62 -2.68
CA GLU A 156 -8.60 6.56 -2.94
C GLU A 156 -8.17 5.24 -2.30
N ASN A 157 -6.88 4.92 -2.37
CA ASN A 157 -6.35 3.69 -1.78
C ASN A 157 -6.23 3.76 -0.25
N TRP A 158 -5.97 4.95 0.30
CA TRP A 158 -5.73 5.13 1.74
C TRP A 158 -6.99 5.50 2.53
N SER A 159 -8.11 5.77 1.86
CA SER A 159 -9.41 6.08 2.49
C SER A 159 -10.34 4.87 2.64
N GLY A 160 -10.00 3.74 2.02
CA GLY A 160 -10.78 2.49 2.03
C GLY A 160 -10.68 1.67 3.31
#